data_AF-A0A9E1ILP3-F1
#
_entry.id   AF-A0A9E1ILP3-F1
#
_cell.length_a   1.000
_cell.length_b   1.000
_cell.length_c   1.000
_cell.angle_alpha   90.00
_cell.angle_beta   90.00
_cell.angle_gamma   90.00
#
_symmetry.space_group_name_H-M   'P 1'
#
loop_
_entity.id
_entity.type
_entity.pdbx_description
1 polymer ?
#
loop_
_entity_poly.entity_id
_entity_poly.type
_entity_poly.pdbx_seq_one_letter_code
_entity_poly.pdbx_strand_id
1 'polypeptide(L)'
;MMQCFPLSKAVLASLLVIGALTLAPAAQAVTIKVATLAPEGSTWHKALREVGEEWKTITNGEVELKIYAGGVVGNETVMLRKMRIGQLHGGAITNLGLLEIDPSAQVINTPMLIRSYDELDYVVERMAPEFERRVEEKGFKILSWGDAGWVHL
;
A
#
# COMPACT_ATOMS: atom_id res chain seq x y z
N MET A 1 -6.84 -70.47 -26.04
CA MET A 1 -7.39 -69.73 -24.87
C MET A 1 -6.60 -68.45 -24.71
N MET A 2 -7.09 -67.34 -25.27
CA MET A 2 -6.55 -65.99 -25.08
C MET A 2 -7.77 -65.08 -24.98
N GLN A 3 -8.13 -64.71 -23.75
CA GLN A 3 -9.24 -63.80 -23.47
C GLN A 3 -8.70 -62.38 -23.46
N CYS A 4 -9.17 -61.55 -24.41
CA CYS A 4 -9.03 -60.11 -24.39
C CYS A 4 -9.82 -59.55 -23.19
N PHE A 5 -9.12 -58.91 -22.25
CA PHE A 5 -9.76 -58.08 -21.22
C PHE A 5 -10.36 -56.83 -21.86
N PRO A 6 -11.63 -56.47 -21.59
CA PRO A 6 -12.19 -55.22 -22.08
C PRO A 6 -11.59 -54.09 -21.24
N LEU A 7 -10.81 -53.22 -21.89
CA LEU A 7 -10.28 -51.99 -21.30
C LEU A 7 -11.49 -51.08 -20.99
N SER A 8 -12.04 -51.25 -19.79
CA SER A 8 -13.32 -50.73 -19.35
C SER A 8 -13.34 -49.21 -19.36
N LYS A 9 -14.45 -48.63 -19.81
CA LYS A 9 -14.84 -47.21 -19.69
C LYS A 9 -14.61 -46.63 -18.28
N ALA A 10 -14.50 -47.49 -17.26
CA ALA A 10 -14.12 -47.14 -15.89
C ALA A 10 -12.72 -46.53 -15.76
N VAL A 11 -11.74 -46.97 -16.55
CA VAL A 11 -10.36 -46.41 -16.49
C VAL A 11 -10.34 -44.98 -17.02
N LEU A 12 -11.06 -44.71 -18.11
CA LEU A 12 -11.23 -43.35 -18.66
C LEU A 12 -12.01 -42.44 -17.70
N ALA A 13 -13.03 -42.95 -17.01
CA ALA A 13 -13.80 -42.18 -16.04
C ALA A 13 -12.96 -41.79 -14.80
N SER A 14 -12.09 -42.69 -14.31
CA SER A 14 -11.19 -42.39 -13.19
C SER A 14 -10.09 -41.38 -13.54
N LEU A 15 -9.57 -41.38 -14.78
CA LEU A 15 -8.60 -40.37 -15.24
C LEU A 15 -9.21 -38.97 -15.35
N LEU A 16 -10.49 -38.87 -15.72
CA LEU A 16 -11.18 -37.58 -15.84
C LEU A 16 -11.45 -36.92 -14.47
N VAL A 17 -11.73 -37.73 -13.45
CA VAL A 17 -11.97 -37.26 -12.07
C VAL A 17 -10.68 -36.77 -11.40
N ILE A 18 -9.53 -37.41 -11.69
CA ILE A 18 -8.23 -36.97 -11.17
C ILE A 18 -7.77 -35.65 -11.81
N GLY A 19 -8.07 -35.44 -13.10
CA GLY A 19 -7.77 -34.17 -13.79
C GLY A 19 -8.51 -32.96 -13.22
N ALA A 20 -9.74 -33.14 -12.74
CA ALA A 20 -10.56 -32.05 -12.21
C ALA A 20 -10.13 -31.54 -10.81
N LEU A 21 -9.37 -32.33 -10.04
CA LEU A 21 -8.92 -31.93 -8.70
C LEU A 21 -7.66 -31.05 -8.67
N THR A 22 -7.03 -30.77 -9.82
CA THR A 22 -5.76 -30.01 -9.88
C THR A 22 -5.91 -28.55 -10.31
N LEU A 23 -7.12 -28.08 -10.62
CA LEU A 23 -7.40 -26.66 -10.81
C LEU A 23 -7.50 -25.98 -9.44
N ALA A 24 -6.35 -25.72 -8.81
CA ALA A 24 -6.28 -24.72 -7.76
C ALA A 24 -6.78 -23.39 -8.36
N PRO A 25 -7.76 -22.70 -7.74
CA PRO A 25 -8.16 -21.38 -8.19
C PRO A 25 -6.91 -20.49 -8.19
N ALA A 26 -6.59 -19.88 -9.33
CA ALA A 26 -5.55 -18.86 -9.37
C ALA A 26 -5.91 -17.78 -8.35
N ALA A 27 -5.04 -17.57 -7.35
CA ALA A 27 -5.24 -16.53 -6.35
C ALA A 27 -5.45 -15.20 -7.08
N GLN A 28 -6.61 -14.57 -6.88
CA GLN A 28 -6.87 -13.25 -7.45
C GLN A 28 -5.97 -12.25 -6.76
N ALA A 29 -5.19 -11.51 -7.55
CA ALA A 29 -4.32 -10.46 -7.03
C ALA A 29 -5.15 -9.40 -6.26
N VAL A 30 -4.70 -9.07 -5.07
CA VAL A 30 -5.25 -8.00 -4.24
C VAL A 30 -4.73 -6.66 -4.74
N THR A 31 -5.64 -5.82 -5.26
CA THR A 31 -5.29 -4.46 -5.67
C THR A 31 -5.34 -3.48 -4.50
N ILE A 32 -4.18 -3.01 -4.06
CA ILE A 32 -4.04 -1.94 -3.08
C ILE A 32 -4.08 -0.60 -3.81
N LYS A 33 -4.94 0.32 -3.37
CA LYS A 33 -5.19 1.60 -4.04
C LYS A 33 -4.59 2.72 -3.20
N VAL A 34 -3.59 3.41 -3.73
CA VAL A 34 -2.87 4.48 -3.04
C VAL A 34 -3.03 5.78 -3.80
N ALA A 35 -3.31 6.87 -3.10
CA ALA A 35 -3.38 8.21 -3.69
C ALA A 35 -2.24 9.10 -3.19
N THR A 36 -1.83 10.06 -4.01
CA THR A 36 -0.84 11.08 -3.61
C THR A 36 -1.12 12.40 -4.31
N LEU A 37 -0.81 13.51 -3.63
CA LEU A 37 -0.76 14.83 -4.26
C LEU A 37 0.46 15.00 -5.17
N ALA A 38 1.50 14.19 -4.99
CA ALA A 38 2.71 14.28 -5.79
C ALA A 38 2.39 14.08 -7.28
N PRO A 39 2.89 14.96 -8.18
CA PRO A 39 2.64 14.84 -9.62
C PRO A 39 3.15 13.52 -10.20
N GLU A 40 2.53 13.09 -11.29
CA GLU A 40 3.04 11.97 -12.07
C GLU A 40 4.48 12.26 -12.56
N GLY A 41 5.35 11.26 -12.41
CA GLY A 41 6.77 11.35 -12.81
C GLY A 41 7.69 12.05 -11.79
N SER A 42 7.13 12.62 -10.71
CA SER A 42 7.91 13.12 -9.58
C SER A 42 8.72 12.01 -8.88
N THR A 43 9.72 12.41 -8.09
CA THR A 43 10.52 11.47 -7.28
C THR A 43 9.65 10.63 -6.36
N TRP A 44 8.64 11.24 -5.71
CA TRP A 44 7.68 10.53 -4.86
C TRP A 44 6.81 9.53 -5.63
N HIS A 45 6.35 9.90 -6.84
CA HIS A 45 5.60 8.98 -7.68
C HIS A 45 6.45 7.78 -8.10
N LYS A 46 7.72 8.02 -8.45
CA LYS A 46 8.67 6.95 -8.81
C LYS A 46 8.95 6.02 -7.64
N ALA A 47 9.17 6.56 -6.44
CA ALA A 47 9.36 5.76 -5.23
C ALA A 47 8.14 4.86 -4.93
N LEU A 48 6.92 5.39 -5.06
CA LEU A 48 5.70 4.58 -4.91
C LEU A 48 5.61 3.47 -5.97
N ARG A 49 6.03 3.75 -7.20
CA ARG A 49 6.09 2.72 -8.25
C ARG A 49 7.10 1.62 -7.91
N GLU A 50 8.28 1.99 -7.40
CA GLU A 50 9.31 1.04 -6.97
C GLU A 50 8.78 0.13 -5.85
N VAL A 51 8.11 0.69 -4.84
CA VAL A 51 7.41 -0.08 -3.79
C VAL A 51 6.38 -1.03 -4.41
N GLY A 52 5.61 -0.56 -5.39
CA GLY A 52 4.61 -1.39 -6.09
C GLY A 52 5.23 -2.60 -6.82
N GLU A 53 6.35 -2.40 -7.52
CA GLU A 53 7.07 -3.48 -8.19
C GLU A 53 7.71 -4.45 -7.19
N GLU A 54 8.24 -3.94 -6.08
CA GLU A 54 8.79 -4.77 -5.01
C GLU A 54 7.71 -5.62 -4.35
N TRP A 55 6.56 -5.02 -3.99
CA TRP A 55 5.42 -5.74 -3.43
C TRP A 55 4.91 -6.82 -4.36
N LYS A 56 4.80 -6.52 -5.66
CA LYS A 56 4.44 -7.52 -6.66
C LYS A 56 5.46 -8.67 -6.71
N THR A 57 6.74 -8.37 -6.60
CA THR A 57 7.81 -9.37 -6.64
C THR A 57 7.79 -10.27 -5.41
N ILE A 58 7.79 -9.70 -4.19
CA ILE A 58 7.85 -10.48 -2.94
C ILE A 58 6.58 -11.30 -2.67
N THR A 59 5.46 -10.92 -3.30
CA THR A 59 4.17 -11.62 -3.19
C THR A 59 3.87 -12.51 -4.39
N ASN A 60 4.81 -12.73 -5.30
CA ASN A 60 4.60 -13.51 -6.54
C ASN A 60 3.38 -13.05 -7.36
N GLY A 61 3.11 -11.75 -7.37
CA GLY A 61 1.98 -11.14 -8.08
C GLY A 61 0.64 -11.16 -7.32
N GLU A 62 0.59 -11.68 -6.10
CA GLU A 62 -0.63 -11.66 -5.29
C GLU A 62 -1.02 -10.26 -4.81
N VAL A 63 -0.08 -9.30 -4.77
CA VAL A 63 -0.36 -7.90 -4.45
C VAL A 63 0.02 -7.01 -5.62
N GLU A 64 -0.93 -6.15 -6.02
CA GLU A 64 -0.72 -5.13 -7.04
C GLU A 64 -1.02 -3.74 -6.47
N LEU A 65 -0.09 -2.81 -6.66
CA LEU A 65 -0.27 -1.42 -6.24
C LEU A 65 -0.80 -0.56 -7.39
N LYS A 66 -1.99 0.00 -7.20
CA LYS A 66 -2.58 1.00 -8.10
C LYS A 66 -2.42 2.40 -7.52
N ILE A 67 -1.69 3.25 -8.22
CA ILE A 67 -1.34 4.61 -7.77
C ILE A 67 -2.22 5.64 -8.50
N TYR A 68 -2.80 6.55 -7.72
CA TYR A 68 -3.52 7.73 -8.21
C TYR A 68 -2.70 8.99 -7.86
N ALA A 69 -1.88 9.43 -8.79
CA ALA A 69 -0.97 10.57 -8.62
C ALA A 69 -1.63 11.92 -8.93
N GLY A 70 -0.96 13.01 -8.57
CA GLY A 70 -1.34 14.38 -8.94
C GLY A 70 -2.65 14.87 -8.34
N GLY A 71 -3.10 14.29 -7.22
CA GLY A 71 -4.30 14.74 -6.53
C GLY A 71 -5.61 14.48 -7.29
N VAL A 72 -5.62 13.57 -8.27
CA VAL A 72 -6.83 13.23 -9.07
C VAL A 72 -8.00 12.68 -8.23
N VAL A 73 -7.71 12.21 -7.01
CA VAL A 73 -8.71 11.70 -6.06
C VAL A 73 -9.29 12.80 -5.15
N GLY A 74 -8.68 13.99 -5.15
CA GLY A 74 -8.97 15.11 -4.26
C GLY A 74 -7.82 15.41 -3.30
N ASN A 75 -8.05 16.37 -2.39
CA ASN A 75 -7.10 16.72 -1.34
C ASN A 75 -6.98 15.62 -0.27
N GLU A 76 -6.05 15.78 0.68
CA GLU A 76 -5.74 14.78 1.70
C GLU A 76 -6.93 14.45 2.61
N THR A 77 -7.76 15.43 2.98
CA THR A 77 -9.00 15.19 3.72
C THR A 77 -9.95 14.25 2.96
N VAL A 78 -10.10 14.45 1.64
CA VAL A 78 -10.91 13.57 0.78
C VAL A 78 -10.27 12.18 0.69
N MET A 79 -8.94 12.09 0.55
CA MET A 79 -8.21 10.82 0.56
C MET A 79 -8.46 10.04 1.85
N LEU A 80 -8.33 10.67 3.02
CA LEU A 80 -8.55 10.04 4.32
C LEU A 80 -10.00 9.56 4.50
N ARG A 81 -11.00 10.34 4.04
CA ARG A 81 -12.41 9.91 4.05
C ARG A 81 -12.62 8.68 3.17
N LYS A 82 -12.00 8.64 1.99
CA LYS A 82 -12.06 7.48 1.08
C LYS A 82 -11.34 6.26 1.65
N MET A 83 -10.29 6.45 2.43
CA MET A 83 -9.64 5.36 3.17
C MET A 83 -10.57 4.78 4.24
N ARG A 84 -11.25 5.62 5.03
CA ARG A 84 -12.18 5.16 6.08
C ARG A 84 -13.32 4.27 5.57
N ILE A 85 -13.76 4.48 4.33
CA ILE A 85 -14.82 3.69 3.70
C ILE A 85 -14.29 2.57 2.79
N GLY A 86 -12.97 2.34 2.77
CA GLY A 86 -12.33 1.28 1.97
C GLY A 86 -12.29 1.54 0.45
N GLN A 87 -12.56 2.76 -0.01
CA GLN A 87 -12.42 3.11 -1.43
C GLN A 87 -10.94 3.31 -1.83
N LEU A 88 -10.13 3.80 -0.89
CA LEU A 88 -8.66 3.81 -0.94
C LEU A 88 -8.12 2.91 0.18
N HIS A 89 -6.92 2.37 -0.01
CA HIS A 89 -6.24 1.52 0.96
C HIS A 89 -5.03 2.22 1.59
N GLY A 90 -4.54 3.30 0.97
CA GLY A 90 -3.41 4.07 1.48
C GLY A 90 -3.27 5.43 0.80
N GLY A 91 -2.30 6.21 1.27
CA GLY A 91 -1.93 7.47 0.65
C GLY A 91 -0.53 7.91 1.07
N ALA A 92 0.18 8.58 0.16
CA ALA A 92 1.33 9.38 0.56
C ALA A 92 0.79 10.77 0.92
N ILE A 93 0.76 11.04 2.22
CA ILE A 93 0.20 12.27 2.81
C ILE A 93 1.31 13.08 3.47
N THR A 94 1.15 14.39 3.44
CA THR A 94 2.00 15.37 4.10
C THR A 94 1.59 15.52 5.57
N ASN A 95 2.30 16.40 6.28
CA ASN A 95 1.94 16.74 7.65
C ASN A 95 0.53 17.36 7.76
N LEU A 96 -0.01 17.96 6.69
CA LEU A 96 -1.38 18.48 6.68
C LEU A 96 -2.42 17.36 6.79
N GLY A 97 -2.27 16.28 6.01
CA GLY A 97 -3.08 15.09 6.17
C GLY A 97 -2.90 14.43 7.53
N LEU A 98 -1.69 14.44 8.09
CA LEU A 98 -1.44 13.88 9.43
C LEU A 98 -2.19 14.66 10.52
N LEU A 99 -2.29 16.00 10.41
CA LEU A 99 -3.08 16.84 11.33
C LEU A 99 -4.56 16.48 11.37
N GLU A 100 -5.14 16.08 10.23
CA GLU A 100 -6.53 15.64 10.15
C GLU A 100 -6.78 14.33 10.90
N ILE A 101 -5.73 13.52 11.10
CA ILE A 101 -5.77 12.30 11.92
C ILE A 101 -5.43 12.64 13.37
N ASP A 102 -4.33 13.36 13.62
CA ASP A 102 -3.85 13.71 14.95
C ASP A 102 -3.36 15.17 15.04
N PRO A 103 -4.05 16.04 15.81
CA PRO A 103 -3.65 17.44 15.95
C PRO A 103 -2.24 17.67 16.53
N SER A 104 -1.67 16.70 17.24
CA SER A 104 -0.30 16.84 17.79
C SER A 104 0.79 16.96 16.71
N ALA A 105 0.51 16.54 15.47
CA ALA A 105 1.44 16.67 14.36
C ALA A 105 1.77 18.15 14.06
N GLN A 106 1.00 19.08 14.63
CA GLN A 106 1.22 20.51 14.55
C GLN A 106 2.56 20.94 15.15
N VAL A 107 3.07 20.18 16.13
CA VAL A 107 4.33 20.54 16.81
C VAL A 107 5.50 20.66 15.81
N ILE A 108 5.53 19.81 14.78
CA ILE A 108 6.57 19.79 13.74
C ILE A 108 6.43 20.99 12.78
N ASN A 109 5.26 21.61 12.67
CA ASN A 109 5.02 22.77 11.79
C ASN A 109 5.50 24.10 12.37
N THR A 110 6.07 24.12 13.57
CA THR A 110 6.50 25.35 14.21
C THR A 110 7.65 25.99 13.41
N PRO A 111 7.49 27.22 12.88
CA PRO A 111 8.53 27.84 12.07
C PRO A 111 9.85 27.96 12.82
N MET A 112 10.96 27.64 12.14
CA MET A 112 12.32 27.74 12.67
C MET A 112 12.63 26.85 13.90
N LEU A 113 11.73 25.91 14.24
CA LEU A 113 11.95 24.93 15.32
C LEU A 113 13.07 23.96 14.95
N ILE A 114 13.05 23.47 13.71
CA ILE A 114 14.04 22.55 13.15
C ILE A 114 14.85 23.31 12.10
N ARG A 115 16.18 23.23 12.17
CA ARG A 115 17.10 24.08 11.40
C ARG A 115 17.96 23.32 10.40
N SER A 116 17.96 22.00 10.46
CA SER A 116 18.75 21.14 9.57
C SER A 116 18.08 19.78 9.39
N TYR A 117 18.49 19.04 8.35
CA TYR A 117 18.02 17.67 8.14
C TYR A 117 18.47 16.73 9.27
N ASP A 118 19.69 16.86 9.77
CA ASP A 118 20.18 16.07 10.93
C ASP A 118 19.30 16.28 12.17
N GLU A 119 18.85 17.52 12.41
CA GLU A 119 17.94 17.83 13.51
C GLU A 119 16.52 17.29 13.24
N LEU A 120 16.07 17.34 11.98
CA LEU A 120 14.78 16.76 11.59
C LEU A 120 14.76 15.26 11.85
N ASP A 121 15.79 14.54 11.40
CA ASP A 121 15.93 13.10 11.59
C ASP A 121 15.98 12.77 13.08
N TYR A 122 16.82 13.49 13.84
CA TYR A 122 16.91 13.31 15.29
C TYR A 122 15.56 13.44 16.01
N VAL A 123 14.75 14.43 15.63
CA VAL A 123 13.43 14.69 16.21
C VAL A 123 12.40 13.66 15.76
N VAL A 124 12.29 13.41 14.46
CA VAL A 124 11.31 12.48 13.88
C VAL A 124 11.55 11.07 14.40
N GLU A 125 12.78 10.57 14.44
CA GLU A 125 13.09 9.24 14.97
C GLU A 125 12.59 9.03 16.41
N ARG A 126 12.68 10.07 17.24
CA ARG A 126 12.26 10.00 18.66
C ARG A 126 10.76 10.16 18.85
N MET A 127 10.11 10.89 17.95
CA MET A 127 8.68 11.15 18.02
C MET A 127 7.86 10.09 17.28
N ALA A 128 8.43 9.45 16.26
CA ALA A 128 7.76 8.49 15.39
C ALA A 128 7.01 7.39 16.17
N PRO A 129 7.59 6.73 17.20
CA PRO A 129 6.88 5.67 17.92
C PRO A 129 5.55 6.14 18.54
N GLU A 130 5.52 7.35 19.09
CA GLU A 130 4.32 7.89 19.71
C GLU A 130 3.29 8.34 18.65
N PHE A 131 3.74 8.95 17.55
CA PHE A 131 2.85 9.29 16.45
C PHE A 131 2.23 8.07 15.80
N GLU A 132 3.04 7.05 15.51
CA GLU A 132 2.60 5.79 14.92
C GLU A 132 1.53 5.13 15.79
N ARG A 133 1.78 5.03 17.11
CA ARG A 133 0.82 4.51 18.07
C ARG A 133 -0.51 5.26 18.02
N ARG A 134 -0.47 6.60 18.06
CA ARG A 134 -1.68 7.44 18.10
C ARG A 134 -2.46 7.46 16.78
N VAL A 135 -1.77 7.30 15.66
CA VAL A 135 -2.37 7.16 14.33
C VAL A 135 -3.00 5.76 14.18
N GLU A 136 -2.36 4.73 14.72
CA GLU A 136 -2.88 3.35 14.75
C GLU A 136 -4.14 3.22 15.60
N GLU A 137 -4.21 3.88 16.75
CA GLU A 137 -5.44 3.99 17.57
C GLU A 137 -6.62 4.59 16.81
N LYS A 138 -6.37 5.30 15.71
CA LYS A 138 -7.38 5.94 14.85
C LYS A 138 -7.66 5.17 13.57
N GLY A 139 -7.12 3.96 13.46
CA GLY A 139 -7.37 3.04 12.34
C GLY A 139 -6.50 3.27 11.11
N PHE A 140 -5.35 3.94 11.27
CA PHE A 140 -4.39 4.15 10.18
C PHE A 140 -3.02 3.59 10.58
N LYS A 141 -2.29 2.99 9.65
CA LYS A 141 -0.91 2.55 9.89
C LYS A 141 0.05 3.42 9.08
N ILE A 142 1.05 4.01 9.74
CA ILE A 142 2.17 4.64 9.06
C ILE A 142 3.12 3.52 8.60
N LEU A 143 3.45 3.51 7.31
CA LEU A 143 4.35 2.51 6.73
C LEU A 143 5.78 3.03 6.60
N SER A 144 5.94 4.34 6.42
CA SER A 144 7.23 4.99 6.26
C SER A 144 7.08 6.50 6.48
N TRP A 145 8.16 7.14 6.91
CA TRP A 145 8.30 8.59 7.01
C TRP A 145 9.13 9.10 5.84
N GLY A 146 8.81 10.30 5.36
CA GLY A 146 9.58 10.97 4.32
C GLY A 146 9.44 12.48 4.44
N ASP A 147 10.39 13.20 3.87
CA ASP A 147 10.48 14.66 3.91
C ASP A 147 10.08 15.27 2.57
N ALA A 148 9.07 16.15 2.55
CA ALA A 148 8.69 16.86 1.31
C ALA A 148 9.69 17.97 0.92
N GLY A 149 10.63 18.29 1.81
CA GLY A 149 11.60 19.39 1.68
C GLY A 149 11.28 20.60 2.56
N TRP A 150 12.15 21.62 2.47
CA TRP A 150 12.00 22.87 3.21
C TRP A 150 11.04 23.83 2.51
N VAL A 151 10.29 24.59 3.31
CA VAL A 151 9.47 25.69 2.80
C VAL A 151 10.38 26.88 2.46
N HIS A 152 10.25 27.39 1.25
CA HIS A 152 10.92 28.60 0.77
C HIS A 152 9.87 29.67 0.41
N LEU A 153 10.21 30.95 0.59
CA LEU A 153 9.40 32.10 0.21
C LEU A 153 9.93 32.75 -1.06
#